data_AF-A0A6I6A1L1-F1
#
_entry.id   AF-A0A6I6A1L1-F1
#
_cell.length_a   1.000
_cell.length_b   1.000
_cell.length_c   1.000
_cell.angle_alpha   90.00
_cell.angle_beta   90.00
_cell.angle_gamma   90.00
#
_symmetry.space_group_name_H-M   'P 1'
#
loop_
_entity.id
_entity.type
_entity.pdbx_description
1 polymer ?
#
loop_
_entity_poly.entity_id
_entity_poly.type
_entity_poly.pdbx_seq_one_letter_code
_entity_poly.pdbx_strand_id
1 'polypeptide(L)'
;MPTSWGGALLFLLLIAPGVLFDLLADRRRAQVKETALREAGRITLASLIFGGAAFLLVCALAAALPEVLVWPFAALEADDPVEQYGSARLAATLGAQTLMAFGAAWGSNLWLNRRRRSPLTASTWRDLLTKTWWRSGERPGRIRAVSTWKLILAENVPEGQFAHLRVRLKSGTVWLGRAGPFSTDLETSGRELVLQRPLAVGPPDAPPKPLPSAWQVVLLSGDDIDSITVQYVTYRDEGP
;
A
#
# COMPACT_ATOMS: atom_id res chain seq x y z
N MET A 1 11.04 -8.88 -21.01
CA MET A 1 10.12 -9.84 -21.65
C MET A 1 10.89 -11.13 -21.87
N PRO A 2 10.39 -12.30 -21.43
CA PRO A 2 11.08 -13.56 -21.67
C PRO A 2 11.15 -13.83 -23.18
N THR A 3 12.35 -13.99 -23.73
CA THR A 3 12.59 -14.28 -25.16
C THR A 3 12.61 -15.76 -25.47
N SER A 4 12.47 -16.62 -24.45
CA SER A 4 12.43 -18.08 -24.57
C SER A 4 11.25 -18.67 -23.80
N TRP A 5 10.76 -19.82 -24.28
CA TRP A 5 9.70 -20.59 -23.61
C TRP A 5 10.07 -20.98 -22.17
N GLY A 6 11.34 -21.31 -21.91
CA GLY A 6 11.84 -21.58 -20.57
C GLY A 6 11.76 -20.36 -19.65
N GLY A 7 12.09 -19.17 -20.15
CA GLY A 7 11.95 -17.93 -19.39
C GLY A 7 10.49 -17.61 -19.04
N ALA A 8 9.56 -17.88 -19.95
CA ALA A 8 8.13 -17.70 -19.70
C ALA A 8 7.61 -18.67 -18.62
N LEU A 9 8.04 -19.93 -18.66
CA LEU A 9 7.72 -20.93 -17.63
C LEU A 9 8.27 -20.53 -16.26
N LEU A 10 9.54 -20.09 -16.19
CA LEU A 10 10.16 -19.66 -14.95
C LEU A 10 9.45 -18.44 -14.35
N PHE A 11 9.05 -17.48 -15.20
CA PHE A 11 8.25 -16.34 -14.77
C PHE A 11 6.88 -16.79 -14.20
N LEU A 12 6.17 -17.68 -14.89
CA LEU A 12 4.85 -18.16 -14.45
C LEU A 12 4.91 -18.94 -13.15
N LEU A 13 5.96 -19.72 -12.93
CA LEU A 13 6.12 -20.55 -11.74
C LEU A 13 6.67 -19.77 -10.55
N LEU A 14 7.63 -18.88 -10.76
CA LEU A 14 8.40 -18.24 -9.68
C LEU A 14 8.09 -16.77 -9.45
N ILE A 15 7.46 -16.04 -10.39
CA ILE A 15 7.28 -14.59 -10.26
C ILE A 15 5.79 -14.24 -10.24
N ALA A 16 5.01 -14.80 -11.17
CA ALA A 16 3.62 -14.45 -11.35
C ALA A 16 2.71 -14.68 -10.12
N PRO A 17 2.86 -15.74 -9.31
CA PRO A 17 2.02 -15.96 -8.13
C PRO A 17 2.20 -14.87 -7.06
N GLY A 18 3.44 -14.45 -6.82
CA GLY A 18 3.76 -13.36 -5.90
C GLY A 18 3.26 -12.02 -6.40
N VAL A 19 3.41 -11.72 -7.70
CA VAL A 19 2.85 -10.51 -8.31
C VAL A 19 1.34 -10.48 -8.19
N LEU A 20 0.65 -11.59 -8.46
CA LEU A 20 -0.80 -11.67 -8.30
C LEU A 20 -1.22 -11.41 -6.85
N PHE A 21 -0.54 -12.03 -5.89
CA PHE A 21 -0.81 -11.78 -4.48
C PHE A 21 -0.62 -10.30 -4.13
N ASP A 22 0.43 -9.67 -4.66
CA ASP A 22 0.74 -8.27 -4.43
C ASP A 22 -0.34 -7.34 -4.98
N LEU A 23 -0.74 -7.53 -6.24
CA LEU A 23 -1.81 -6.77 -6.88
C LEU A 23 -3.15 -6.91 -6.13
N LEU A 24 -3.44 -8.10 -5.60
CA LEU A 24 -4.62 -8.34 -4.77
C LEU A 24 -4.51 -7.70 -3.38
N ALA A 25 -3.30 -7.60 -2.83
CA ALA A 25 -3.03 -6.94 -1.56
C ALA A 25 -3.08 -5.42 -1.68
N ASP A 26 -2.56 -4.84 -2.76
CA ASP A 26 -2.50 -3.41 -3.00
C ASP A 26 -3.90 -2.80 -3.15
N ARG A 27 -4.86 -3.53 -3.74
CA ARG A 27 -6.29 -3.13 -3.72
C ARG A 27 -6.86 -2.89 -2.32
N ARG A 28 -6.19 -3.36 -1.25
CA ARG A 28 -6.65 -3.26 0.14
C ARG A 28 -5.82 -2.31 0.99
N ARG A 29 -4.67 -1.85 0.52
CA ARG A 29 -3.79 -0.95 1.27
C ARG A 29 -3.99 0.45 0.72
N ALA A 30 -4.05 1.45 1.61
CA ALA A 30 -3.83 2.82 1.16
C ALA A 30 -2.44 2.84 0.53
N GLN A 31 -2.31 3.37 -0.68
CA GLN A 31 -1.04 3.42 -1.41
C GLN A 31 -0.05 4.25 -0.58
N VAL A 32 0.75 3.56 0.23
CA VAL A 32 1.97 4.10 0.78
C VAL A 32 3.04 3.70 -0.22
N LYS A 33 3.75 4.69 -0.78
CA LYS A 33 4.86 4.43 -1.68
C LYS A 33 5.93 3.64 -0.92
N GLU A 34 5.98 2.33 -1.14
CA GLU A 34 7.04 1.47 -0.64
C GLU A 34 8.27 1.64 -1.56
N THR A 35 9.47 1.44 -1.02
CA THR A 35 10.68 1.45 -1.87
C THR A 35 10.64 0.26 -2.82
N ALA A 36 11.16 0.41 -4.04
CA ALA A 36 11.18 -0.65 -5.05
C ALA A 36 11.82 -1.97 -4.53
N LEU A 37 12.80 -1.86 -3.62
CA LEU A 37 13.42 -3.00 -2.96
C LEU A 37 12.43 -3.78 -2.08
N ARG A 38 11.58 -3.07 -1.33
CA ARG A 38 10.60 -3.68 -0.43
C ARG A 38 9.49 -4.35 -1.23
N GLU A 39 9.05 -3.71 -2.31
CA GLU A 39 8.07 -4.27 -3.25
C GLU A 39 8.60 -5.56 -3.89
N ALA A 40 9.80 -5.50 -4.48
CA ALA A 40 10.44 -6.67 -5.08
C ALA A 40 10.67 -7.80 -4.07
N GLY A 41 11.10 -7.47 -2.84
CA GLY A 41 11.29 -8.45 -1.77
C GLY A 41 9.98 -9.14 -1.37
N ARG A 42 8.89 -8.38 -1.26
CA ARG A 42 7.56 -8.90 -0.91
C ARG A 42 7.02 -9.84 -1.99
N ILE A 43 7.14 -9.44 -3.25
CA ILE A 43 6.75 -10.25 -4.41
C ILE A 43 7.55 -11.57 -4.43
N THR A 44 8.88 -11.48 -4.26
CA THR A 44 9.77 -12.65 -4.29
C THR A 44 9.46 -13.62 -3.15
N LEU A 45 9.27 -13.11 -1.94
CA LEU A 45 8.93 -13.94 -0.77
C LEU A 45 7.56 -14.60 -0.92
N ALA A 46 6.56 -13.86 -1.41
CA ALA A 46 5.22 -14.41 -1.64
C ALA A 46 5.26 -15.53 -2.69
N SER A 47 5.96 -15.32 -3.80
CA SER A 47 6.14 -16.37 -4.81
C SER A 47 6.85 -17.60 -4.25
N LEU A 48 7.89 -17.44 -3.44
CA LEU A 48 8.61 -18.57 -2.84
C LEU A 48 7.68 -19.41 -1.95
N ILE A 49 6.86 -18.75 -1.13
CA ILE A 49 5.91 -19.42 -0.24
C ILE A 49 4.84 -20.17 -1.04
N PHE A 50 4.19 -19.52 -2.01
CA PHE A 50 3.13 -20.14 -2.80
C PHE A 50 3.66 -21.21 -3.74
N GLY A 51 4.82 -20.98 -4.37
CA GLY A 51 5.50 -21.94 -5.22
C GLY A 51 5.93 -23.19 -4.44
N GLY A 52 6.53 -23.00 -3.26
CA GLY A 52 6.91 -24.11 -2.38
C GLY A 52 5.71 -24.92 -1.90
N ALA A 53 4.65 -24.25 -1.45
CA ALA A 53 3.41 -24.92 -1.05
C ALA A 53 2.77 -25.70 -2.20
N ALA A 54 2.70 -25.11 -3.40
CA ALA A 54 2.18 -25.77 -4.59
C ALA A 54 3.03 -26.97 -5.01
N PHE A 55 4.36 -26.86 -4.93
CA PHE A 55 5.28 -27.97 -5.21
C PHE A 55 5.04 -29.14 -4.26
N LEU A 56 4.93 -28.90 -2.95
CA LEU A 56 4.63 -29.94 -1.97
C LEU A 56 3.29 -30.63 -2.24
N LEU A 57 2.26 -29.86 -2.63
CA LEU A 57 0.96 -30.41 -3.02
C LEU A 57 1.07 -31.27 -4.28
N VAL A 58 1.79 -30.82 -5.31
CA VAL A 58 2.01 -31.61 -6.52
C VAL A 58 2.77 -32.89 -6.23
N CYS A 59 3.79 -32.88 -5.36
CA CYS A 59 4.44 -34.11 -4.91
C CYS A 59 3.42 -35.06 -4.27
N ALA A 60 2.61 -34.59 -3.32
CA ALA A 60 1.58 -35.42 -2.70
C ALA A 60 0.57 -35.99 -3.72
N LEU A 61 0.14 -35.18 -4.69
CA LEU A 61 -0.75 -35.63 -5.76
C LEU A 61 -0.08 -36.60 -6.73
N ALA A 62 1.21 -36.41 -7.06
CA ALA A 62 1.95 -37.31 -7.93
C ALA A 62 2.17 -38.69 -7.27
N ALA A 63 2.34 -38.74 -5.95
CA ALA A 63 2.35 -40.00 -5.21
C ALA A 63 0.99 -40.71 -5.26
N ALA A 64 -0.12 -39.96 -5.26
CA ALA A 64 -1.47 -40.52 -5.31
C ALA A 64 -1.95 -40.88 -6.73
N LEU A 65 -1.46 -40.17 -7.75
CA LEU A 65 -1.88 -40.28 -9.15
C LEU A 65 -0.67 -40.46 -10.09
N PRO A 66 0.13 -41.54 -9.91
CA PRO A 66 1.38 -41.74 -10.66
C PRO A 66 1.17 -42.00 -12.15
N GLU A 67 -0.04 -42.31 -12.60
CA GLU A 67 -0.35 -42.48 -14.04
C GLU A 67 -0.53 -41.15 -14.76
N VAL A 68 -0.96 -40.11 -14.04
CA VAL A 68 -1.32 -38.80 -14.61
C VAL A 68 -0.19 -37.80 -14.43
N LEU A 69 0.42 -37.79 -13.25
CA LEU A 69 1.46 -36.84 -12.88
C LEU A 69 2.82 -37.52 -12.84
N VAL A 70 3.87 -36.72 -13.01
CA VAL A 70 5.25 -37.17 -12.89
C VAL A 70 5.76 -36.75 -11.52
N TRP A 71 6.46 -37.65 -10.83
CA TRP A 71 7.13 -37.30 -9.58
C TRP A 71 8.19 -36.22 -9.88
N PRO A 72 8.11 -35.00 -9.30
CA PRO A 72 8.93 -33.88 -9.76
C PRO A 72 10.43 -34.13 -9.65
N PHE A 73 10.89 -34.84 -8.61
CA PHE A 73 12.30 -35.19 -8.46
C PHE A 73 12.77 -36.20 -9.51
N ALA A 74 11.93 -37.15 -9.91
CA ALA A 74 12.27 -38.11 -10.95
C ALA A 74 12.42 -37.42 -12.32
N ALA A 75 11.58 -36.43 -12.60
CA ALA A 75 11.72 -35.60 -13.80
C ALA A 75 12.99 -34.74 -13.82
N LEU A 76 13.52 -34.35 -12.65
CA LEU A 76 14.76 -33.56 -12.53
C LEU A 76 16.02 -34.42 -12.65
N GLU A 77 15.94 -35.70 -12.27
CA GLU A 77 17.05 -36.64 -12.35
C GLU A 77 17.15 -37.32 -13.73
N ALA A 78 16.12 -37.23 -14.56
CA ALA A 78 16.10 -37.80 -15.90
C ALA A 78 16.97 -37.00 -16.89
N ASP A 79 17.78 -37.70 -17.67
CA ASP A 79 18.60 -37.10 -18.74
C ASP A 79 17.73 -36.52 -19.87
N ASP A 80 16.66 -37.23 -20.27
CA ASP A 80 15.61 -36.73 -21.16
C ASP A 80 14.21 -37.02 -20.58
N PRO A 81 13.65 -36.12 -19.76
CA PRO A 81 12.34 -36.33 -19.16
C PRO A 81 11.22 -36.37 -20.19
N VAL A 82 11.39 -35.74 -21.37
CA VAL A 82 10.33 -35.69 -22.40
C VAL A 82 10.21 -37.04 -23.09
N GLU A 83 11.34 -37.68 -23.42
CA GLU A 83 11.36 -39.02 -23.97
C GLU A 83 10.85 -40.04 -22.94
N GLN A 84 11.28 -39.93 -21.68
CA GLN A 84 10.97 -40.91 -20.64
C GLN A 84 9.51 -40.85 -20.14
N TYR A 85 8.95 -39.65 -19.95
CA TYR A 85 7.63 -39.48 -19.34
C TYR A 85 6.56 -38.97 -20.30
N GLY A 86 6.95 -38.54 -21.51
CA GLY A 86 6.07 -37.93 -22.48
C GLY A 86 5.73 -36.47 -22.16
N SER A 87 5.63 -35.66 -23.21
CA SER A 87 5.35 -34.21 -23.10
C SER A 87 4.01 -33.91 -22.40
N ALA A 88 3.00 -34.74 -22.60
CA ALA A 88 1.66 -34.54 -22.02
C ALA A 88 1.66 -34.62 -20.49
N ARG A 89 2.38 -35.59 -19.89
CA ARG A 89 2.42 -35.78 -18.43
C ARG A 89 3.28 -34.72 -17.74
N LEU A 90 4.38 -34.33 -18.37
CA LEU A 90 5.19 -33.20 -17.91
C LEU A 90 4.37 -31.90 -17.94
N ALA A 91 3.67 -31.63 -19.04
CA ALA A 91 2.79 -30.47 -19.15
C ALA A 91 1.66 -30.50 -18.11
N ALA A 92 1.05 -31.66 -17.86
CA ALA A 92 0.04 -31.82 -16.81
C ALA A 92 0.60 -31.53 -15.41
N THR A 93 1.82 -31.98 -15.12
CA THR A 93 2.49 -31.75 -13.82
C THR A 93 2.82 -30.28 -13.60
N LEU A 94 3.41 -29.62 -14.61
CA LEU A 94 3.71 -28.18 -14.57
C LEU A 94 2.42 -27.34 -14.50
N GLY A 95 1.39 -27.74 -15.24
CA GLY A 95 0.07 -27.13 -15.21
C GLY A 95 -0.57 -27.22 -13.83
N ALA A 96 -0.54 -28.41 -13.21
CA ALA A 96 -1.04 -28.63 -11.86
C ALA A 96 -0.31 -27.75 -10.83
N GLN A 97 1.03 -27.69 -10.90
CA GLN A 97 1.84 -26.85 -10.01
C GLN A 97 1.45 -25.37 -10.14
N THR A 98 1.37 -24.89 -11.37
CA THR A 98 1.00 -23.50 -11.66
C THR A 98 -0.38 -23.20 -11.10
N LEU A 99 -1.39 -24.01 -11.43
CA LEU A 99 -2.76 -23.83 -10.96
C LEU A 99 -2.88 -23.84 -9.43
N MET A 100 -2.13 -24.71 -8.75
CA MET A 100 -2.11 -24.74 -7.28
C MET A 100 -1.47 -23.50 -6.67
N ALA A 101 -0.38 -22.98 -7.25
CA ALA A 101 0.27 -21.76 -6.77
C ALA A 101 -0.68 -20.54 -6.89
N PHE A 102 -1.31 -20.39 -8.06
CA PHE A 102 -2.32 -19.36 -8.30
C PHE A 102 -3.54 -19.52 -7.40
N GLY A 103 -4.03 -20.75 -7.24
CA GLY A 103 -5.14 -21.09 -6.36
C GLY A 103 -4.86 -20.78 -4.89
N ALA A 104 -3.63 -21.03 -4.41
CA ALA A 104 -3.21 -20.70 -3.06
C ALA A 104 -3.12 -19.18 -2.84
N ALA A 105 -2.54 -18.44 -3.79
CA ALA A 105 -2.49 -16.98 -3.75
C ALA A 105 -3.90 -16.36 -3.73
N TRP A 106 -4.81 -16.84 -4.59
CA TRP A 106 -6.20 -16.39 -4.63
C TRP A 106 -7.00 -16.82 -3.38
N GLY A 107 -6.84 -18.06 -2.94
CA GLY A 107 -7.52 -18.63 -1.78
C GLY A 107 -7.13 -17.91 -0.49
N SER A 108 -5.84 -17.60 -0.31
CA SER A 108 -5.36 -16.80 0.82
C SER A 108 -5.97 -15.39 0.80
N ASN A 109 -6.05 -14.77 -0.38
CA ASN A 109 -6.70 -13.49 -0.56
C ASN A 109 -8.20 -13.52 -0.16
N LEU A 110 -8.94 -14.54 -0.60
CA LEU A 110 -10.35 -14.72 -0.22
C LEU A 110 -10.52 -15.02 1.27
N TRP A 111 -9.66 -15.86 1.84
CA TRP A 111 -9.69 -16.21 3.26
C TRP A 111 -9.43 -14.98 4.15
N LEU A 112 -8.44 -14.17 3.81
CA LEU A 112 -8.18 -12.89 4.48
C LEU A 112 -9.37 -11.92 4.34
N ASN A 113 -10.02 -11.88 3.18
CA ASN A 113 -11.20 -11.05 2.96
C ASN A 113 -12.42 -11.54 3.78
N ARG A 114 -12.64 -12.85 3.86
CA ARG A 114 -13.70 -13.44 4.69
C ARG A 114 -13.46 -13.15 6.17
N ARG A 115 -12.23 -13.37 6.67
CA ARG A 115 -11.85 -13.08 8.06
C ARG A 115 -12.03 -11.60 8.45
N ARG A 116 -11.87 -10.68 7.51
CA ARG A 116 -12.12 -9.24 7.75
C ARG A 116 -13.61 -8.87 7.78
N ARG A 117 -14.49 -9.67 7.16
CA ARG A 117 -15.93 -9.42 7.07
C ARG A 117 -16.75 -10.14 8.14
N SER A 118 -16.20 -11.14 8.81
CA SER A 118 -16.85 -11.79 9.95
C SER A 118 -16.47 -11.07 11.26
N PRO A 119 -17.37 -10.27 11.88
CA PRO A 119 -17.20 -9.81 13.25
C PRO A 119 -17.45 -10.92 14.29
N LEU A 120 -17.64 -12.17 13.87
CA LEU A 120 -18.08 -13.26 14.71
C LEU A 120 -16.90 -14.20 15.02
N THR A 121 -16.71 -14.41 16.32
CA THR A 121 -15.84 -15.39 17.02
C THR A 121 -14.32 -15.13 17.07
N ALA A 122 -13.91 -13.86 17.09
CA ALA A 122 -12.64 -13.49 17.73
C ALA A 122 -12.64 -13.73 19.26
N SER A 123 -13.79 -14.01 19.88
CA SER A 123 -13.90 -14.33 21.32
C SER A 123 -13.46 -15.75 21.66
N THR A 124 -13.70 -16.74 20.80
CA THR A 124 -13.44 -18.16 21.13
C THR A 124 -11.95 -18.52 21.04
N TRP A 125 -11.21 -17.94 20.09
CA TRP A 125 -9.76 -18.11 20.00
C TRP A 125 -8.98 -17.15 20.91
N ARG A 126 -9.58 -16.03 21.33
CA ARG A 126 -8.99 -15.15 22.35
C ARG A 126 -9.02 -15.81 23.71
N ASP A 127 -10.12 -16.44 24.13
CA ASP A 127 -10.24 -17.03 25.47
C ASP A 127 -9.21 -18.13 25.77
N LEU A 128 -8.75 -18.84 24.75
CA LEU A 128 -7.69 -19.86 24.88
C LEU A 128 -6.26 -19.27 24.90
N LEU A 129 -6.04 -18.05 24.40
CA LEU A 129 -4.71 -17.42 24.33
C LEU A 129 -4.54 -16.22 25.29
N THR A 130 -5.62 -15.62 25.82
CA THR A 130 -5.54 -14.38 26.60
C THR A 130 -5.66 -14.53 28.11
N LYS A 131 -5.74 -15.75 28.66
CA LYS A 131 -5.84 -15.94 30.12
C LYS A 131 -4.59 -15.55 30.92
N THR A 132 -3.47 -15.24 30.29
CA THR A 132 -2.25 -14.85 31.02
C THR A 132 -1.64 -13.49 30.68
N TRP A 133 -2.14 -12.71 29.70
CA TRP A 133 -1.33 -11.55 29.23
C TRP A 133 -2.02 -10.25 28.75
N TRP A 134 -3.33 -10.04 28.93
CA TRP A 134 -3.99 -8.82 28.38
C TRP A 134 -4.98 -8.13 29.34
N ARG A 135 -4.50 -7.70 30.51
CA ARG A 135 -5.14 -6.68 31.35
C ARG A 135 -4.33 -5.38 31.35
N SER A 136 -4.23 -4.75 30.19
CA SER A 136 -4.08 -3.28 30.02
C SER A 136 -3.98 -2.99 28.52
N GLY A 137 -4.69 -1.98 28.05
CA GLY A 137 -4.57 -1.51 26.67
C GLY A 137 -5.93 -1.31 26.00
N GLU A 138 -6.35 -0.05 26.02
CA GLU A 138 -7.48 0.50 25.27
C GLU A 138 -7.46 0.05 23.80
N ARG A 139 -8.66 0.07 23.19
CA ARG A 139 -8.95 -0.34 21.80
C ARG A 139 -7.76 -0.11 20.87
N PRO A 140 -7.25 -1.12 20.14
CA PRO A 140 -6.18 -0.89 19.18
C PRO A 140 -6.72 0.05 18.11
N GLY A 141 -6.38 1.34 18.25
CA GLY A 141 -6.62 2.36 17.26
C GLY A 141 -6.06 1.84 15.95
N ARG A 142 -6.92 1.76 14.94
CA ARG A 142 -6.50 1.37 13.60
C ARG A 142 -5.50 2.44 13.16
N ILE A 143 -4.20 2.15 13.25
CA ILE A 143 -3.14 3.07 12.81
C ILE A 143 -3.41 3.34 11.33
N ARG A 144 -3.96 4.51 11.04
CA ARG A 144 -4.13 5.01 9.68
C ARG A 144 -2.98 5.96 9.46
N ALA A 145 -2.24 5.74 8.38
CA ALA A 145 -1.34 6.77 7.90
C ALA A 145 -2.23 7.93 7.41
N VAL A 146 -2.18 9.06 8.11
CA VAL A 146 -2.88 10.30 7.78
C VAL A 146 -1.80 11.34 7.52
N SER A 147 -1.94 12.15 6.46
CA SER A 147 -0.95 13.21 6.20
C SER A 147 -0.96 14.21 7.34
N THR A 148 0.22 14.71 7.72
CA THR A 148 0.34 15.74 8.77
C THR A 148 -0.47 16.99 8.44
N TRP A 149 -0.59 17.34 7.15
CA TRP A 149 -1.46 18.42 6.68
C TRP A 149 -2.91 18.14 7.01
N LYS A 150 -3.41 16.93 6.76
CA LYS A 150 -4.80 16.59 7.10
C LYS A 150 -5.05 16.64 8.60
N LEU A 151 -4.10 16.19 9.41
CA LEU A 151 -4.20 16.27 10.87
C LEU A 151 -4.29 17.72 11.33
N ILE A 152 -3.37 18.60 10.90
CA ILE A 152 -3.27 19.96 11.44
C ILE A 152 -4.28 20.92 10.78
N LEU A 153 -4.55 20.78 9.49
CA LEU A 153 -5.35 21.72 8.71
C LEU A 153 -6.84 21.37 8.66
N ALA A 154 -7.23 20.16 9.06
CA ALA A 154 -8.61 19.71 9.02
C ALA A 154 -9.06 18.96 10.29
N GLU A 155 -8.38 17.89 10.70
CA GLU A 155 -8.88 17.03 11.78
C GLU A 155 -8.69 17.63 13.19
N ASN A 156 -7.62 18.38 13.42
CA ASN A 156 -7.30 19.01 14.72
C ASN A 156 -7.71 20.49 14.78
N VAL A 157 -8.46 21.00 13.80
CA VAL A 157 -8.97 22.37 13.84
C VAL A 157 -10.05 22.45 14.92
N PRO A 158 -9.93 23.33 15.93
CA PRO A 158 -10.95 23.48 16.95
C PRO A 158 -12.31 23.88 16.36
N GLU A 159 -13.39 23.46 17.01
CA GLU A 159 -14.74 23.77 16.56
C GLU A 159 -14.97 25.30 16.50
N GLY A 160 -15.58 25.76 15.39
CA GLY A 160 -15.81 27.19 15.15
C GLY A 160 -14.57 28.00 14.75
N GLN A 161 -13.43 27.35 14.51
CA GLN A 161 -12.20 27.99 14.04
C GLN A 161 -11.82 27.51 12.62
N PHE A 162 -10.87 28.20 11.99
CA PHE A 162 -10.22 27.77 10.77
C PHE A 162 -8.70 27.95 10.87
N ALA A 163 -7.95 27.20 10.07
CA ALA A 163 -6.50 27.30 10.01
C ALA A 163 -6.08 28.47 9.11
N HIS A 164 -5.43 29.48 9.70
CA HIS A 164 -4.75 30.56 9.01
C HIS A 164 -3.25 30.24 8.93
N LEU A 165 -2.68 30.31 7.73
CA LEU A 165 -1.36 29.77 7.43
C LEU A 165 -0.39 30.90 7.11
N ARG A 166 0.82 30.80 7.67
CA ARG A 166 2.02 31.51 7.21
C ARG A 166 2.94 30.50 6.54
N VAL A 167 3.08 30.62 5.24
CA VAL A 167 3.87 29.70 4.41
C VAL A 167 5.11 30.45 3.91
N ARG A 168 6.30 30.00 4.33
CA ARG A 168 7.56 30.48 3.79
C ARG A 168 8.00 29.54 2.68
N LEU A 169 8.29 30.11 1.51
CA LEU A 169 8.86 29.37 0.38
C LEU A 169 10.38 29.35 0.45
N LYS A 170 11.02 28.39 -0.23
CA LYS A 170 12.48 28.29 -0.38
C LYS A 170 13.10 29.51 -1.04
N SER A 171 12.33 30.24 -1.85
CA SER A 171 12.75 31.53 -2.42
C SER A 171 12.86 32.65 -1.38
N GLY A 172 12.41 32.42 -0.14
CA GLY A 172 12.31 33.42 0.93
C GLY A 172 10.96 34.15 0.96
N THR A 173 10.13 34.06 -0.09
CA THR A 173 8.80 34.68 -0.11
C THR A 173 7.89 34.08 0.96
N VAL A 174 7.19 34.93 1.70
CA VAL A 174 6.19 34.53 2.70
C VAL A 174 4.79 34.84 2.19
N TRP A 175 3.94 33.83 2.23
CA TRP A 175 2.51 33.91 1.96
C TRP A 175 1.72 33.77 3.26
N LEU A 176 0.67 34.58 3.39
CA LEU A 176 -0.35 34.46 4.42
C LEU A 176 -1.71 34.20 3.77
N GLY A 177 -2.48 33.29 4.35
CA GLY A 177 -3.87 33.10 3.98
C GLY A 177 -4.53 31.92 4.66
N ARG A 178 -5.85 31.80 4.48
CA ARG A 178 -6.63 30.71 5.04
C ARG A 178 -6.32 29.40 4.34
N ALA A 179 -6.23 28.31 5.09
CA ALA A 179 -6.09 26.97 4.53
C ALA A 179 -7.30 26.63 3.64
N GLY A 180 -7.06 26.41 2.35
CA GLY A 180 -8.01 25.89 1.39
C GLY A 180 -7.85 24.38 1.19
N PRO A 181 -8.27 23.84 0.04
CA PRO A 181 -7.98 22.45 -0.35
C PRO A 181 -6.47 22.15 -0.35
N PHE A 182 -6.11 20.90 -0.08
CA PHE A 182 -4.71 20.48 -0.14
C PHE A 182 -4.61 19.00 -0.50
N SER A 183 -3.45 18.60 -1.03
CA SER A 183 -3.17 17.19 -1.31
C SER A 183 -3.12 16.38 -0.01
N THR A 184 -3.93 15.33 0.09
CA THR A 184 -3.97 14.45 1.28
C THR A 184 -3.01 13.25 1.18
N ASP A 185 -2.19 13.20 0.13
CA ASP A 185 -1.21 12.14 -0.05
C ASP A 185 -0.18 12.12 1.09
N LEU A 186 0.34 10.96 1.44
CA LEU A 186 1.38 10.75 2.44
C LEU A 186 2.77 11.12 1.91
N GLU A 187 2.97 11.07 0.59
CA GLU A 187 4.19 11.56 -0.04
C GLU A 187 4.26 13.09 0.08
N THR A 188 5.42 13.64 0.45
CA THR A 188 5.65 15.09 0.58
C THR A 188 5.91 15.77 -0.77
N SER A 189 6.47 15.04 -1.73
CA SER A 189 6.77 15.57 -3.06
C SER A 189 5.51 15.68 -3.91
N GLY A 190 5.41 16.75 -4.70
CA GLY A 190 4.22 17.04 -5.53
C GLY A 190 2.97 17.38 -4.73
N ARG A 191 3.08 17.63 -3.42
CA ARG A 191 1.93 18.12 -2.64
C ARG A 191 1.53 19.51 -3.09
N GLU A 192 0.26 19.82 -3.00
CA GLU A 192 -0.25 21.14 -3.31
C GLU A 192 -1.01 21.70 -2.12
N LEU A 193 -0.69 22.93 -1.74
CA LEU A 193 -1.36 23.68 -0.70
C LEU A 193 -2.05 24.88 -1.32
N VAL A 194 -3.37 24.96 -1.15
CA VAL A 194 -4.15 26.12 -1.58
C VAL A 194 -4.32 27.08 -0.41
N LEU A 195 -3.96 28.34 -0.60
CA LEU A 195 -4.33 29.42 0.33
C LEU A 195 -5.49 30.23 -0.26
N GLN A 196 -6.44 30.57 0.59
CA GLN A 196 -7.59 31.41 0.28
C GLN A 196 -7.50 32.74 1.04
N ARG A 197 -8.40 33.66 0.70
CA ARG A 197 -8.51 34.95 1.39
C ARG A 197 -8.67 34.82 2.91
N PRO A 198 -8.22 35.84 3.67
CA PRO A 198 -7.47 37.01 3.21
C PRO A 198 -6.03 36.64 2.77
N LEU A 199 -5.57 37.16 1.63
CA LEU A 199 -4.23 36.83 1.10
C LEU A 199 -3.25 37.99 1.30
N ALA A 200 -2.04 37.69 1.76
CA ALA A 200 -0.94 38.64 1.80
C ALA A 200 0.39 37.98 1.41
N VAL A 201 1.30 38.76 0.84
CA VAL A 201 2.61 38.28 0.38
C VAL A 201 3.71 39.29 0.69
N GLY A 202 4.90 38.82 1.07
CA GLY A 202 6.02 39.69 1.37
C GLY A 202 7.34 38.95 1.60
N PRO A 203 8.44 39.69 1.84
CA PRO A 203 9.72 39.13 2.24
C PRO A 203 9.65 38.59 3.69
N PRO A 204 10.61 37.76 4.13
CA PRO A 204 10.51 37.05 5.41
C PRO A 204 10.61 37.97 6.63
N ASP A 205 11.33 39.09 6.49
CA ASP A 205 11.66 40.03 7.57
C ASP A 205 10.77 41.28 7.59
N ALA A 206 9.75 41.34 6.74
CA ALA A 206 8.78 42.44 6.72
C ALA A 206 7.34 41.90 6.85
N PRO A 207 6.41 42.71 7.39
CA PRO A 207 5.00 42.34 7.38
C PRO A 207 4.51 42.12 5.93
N PRO A 208 3.89 40.96 5.62
CA PRO A 208 3.36 40.70 4.29
C PRO A 208 2.30 41.73 3.91
N LYS A 209 2.33 42.18 2.66
CA LYS A 209 1.39 43.16 2.13
C LYS A 209 0.13 42.46 1.62
N PRO A 210 -1.08 42.96 1.93
CA PRO A 210 -2.31 42.35 1.45
C PRO A 210 -2.38 42.43 -0.06
N LEU A 211 -2.85 41.35 -0.69
CA LEU A 211 -3.10 41.31 -2.12
C LEU A 211 -4.42 42.01 -2.46
N PRO A 212 -4.54 42.59 -3.67
CA PRO A 212 -5.81 43.15 -4.14
C PRO A 212 -6.95 42.14 -4.09
N SER A 213 -8.16 42.63 -3.79
CA SER A 213 -9.41 41.85 -3.72
C SER A 213 -9.89 41.27 -5.06
N ALA A 214 -9.06 41.30 -6.11
CA ALA A 214 -9.26 40.50 -7.32
C ALA A 214 -8.73 39.06 -7.15
N TRP A 215 -7.69 38.85 -6.34
CA TRP A 215 -7.05 37.55 -6.14
C TRP A 215 -7.75 36.78 -5.03
N GLN A 216 -8.28 35.59 -5.33
CA GLN A 216 -9.06 34.79 -4.38
C GLN A 216 -8.28 33.63 -3.77
N VAL A 217 -7.37 33.06 -4.55
CA VAL A 217 -6.70 31.80 -4.26
C VAL A 217 -5.27 31.84 -4.79
N VAL A 218 -4.33 31.22 -4.07
CA VAL A 218 -3.00 30.89 -4.57
C VAL A 218 -2.71 29.41 -4.35
N LEU A 219 -2.11 28.77 -5.36
CA LEU A 219 -1.65 27.38 -5.32
C LEU A 219 -0.14 27.38 -5.04
N LEU A 220 0.28 26.68 -3.99
CA LEU A 220 1.68 26.54 -3.62
C LEU A 220 2.11 25.08 -3.75
N SER A 221 3.21 24.84 -4.45
CA SER A 221 3.85 23.53 -4.49
C SER A 221 4.50 23.25 -3.14
N GLY A 222 4.21 22.10 -2.56
CA GLY A 222 4.82 21.59 -1.33
C GLY A 222 6.32 21.40 -1.45
N ASP A 223 6.83 21.16 -2.67
CA ASP A 223 8.27 21.07 -2.94
C ASP A 223 8.96 22.43 -2.83
N ASP A 224 8.22 23.53 -2.95
CA ASP A 224 8.75 24.90 -2.80
C ASP A 224 8.57 25.46 -1.40
N ILE A 225 7.83 24.78 -0.52
CA ILE A 225 7.60 25.21 0.85
C ILE A 225 8.83 24.88 1.71
N ASP A 226 9.36 25.89 2.39
CA ASP A 226 10.39 25.76 3.41
C ASP A 226 9.76 25.48 4.78
N SER A 227 8.75 26.26 5.18
CA SER A 227 8.05 26.06 6.45
C SER A 227 6.60 26.55 6.42
N ILE A 228 5.76 25.94 7.26
CA ILE A 228 4.36 26.32 7.49
C ILE A 228 4.17 26.58 8.97
N THR A 229 3.63 27.74 9.32
CA THR A 229 3.12 28.05 10.67
C THR A 229 1.61 28.16 10.62
N VAL A 230 0.93 27.57 11.59
CA VAL A 230 -0.54 27.50 11.66
C VAL A 230 -1.03 28.28 12.87
N GLN A 231 -2.01 29.15 12.66
CA GLN A 231 -2.77 29.81 13.69
C GLN A 231 -4.25 29.44 13.51
N TYR A 232 -4.92 28.97 14.57
CA TYR A 232 -6.37 28.76 14.50
C TYR A 232 -7.07 30.06 14.89
N VAL A 233 -7.94 30.54 14.01
CA VAL A 233 -8.62 31.84 14.14
C VAL A 233 -10.13 31.61 14.18
N THR A 234 -10.83 32.39 15.00
CA THR A 234 -12.29 32.32 15.12
C THR A 234 -12.94 33.15 14.02
N TYR A 235 -14.06 32.70 13.45
CA TYR A 235 -14.82 33.43 12.42
C TYR A 235 -15.24 34.86 12.79
N ARG A 236 -15.23 35.23 14.08
CA ARG A 236 -15.59 36.58 14.54
C ARG A 236 -14.49 37.62 14.38
N ASP A 237 -13.23 37.20 14.29
CA ASP A 237 -12.08 38.11 14.32
C ASP A 237 -11.73 38.66 12.92
N GLU A 238 -12.29 38.07 11.86
CA GLU A 238 -12.29 38.66 10.52
C GLU A 238 -13.48 39.61 10.40
N GLY A 239 -13.25 40.89 10.74
CA GLY A 239 -14.21 41.95 10.43
C GLY A 239 -14.52 41.97 8.91
N PRO A 240 -15.74 42.35 8.51
CA PRO A 240 -16.14 42.43 7.10
C PRO A 240 -15.24 43.35 6.26
#